data_AF-A0A3A8GXX9-F1
#
_entry.id   AF-A0A3A8GXX9-F1
#
_cell.length_a   1.000
_cell.length_b   1.000
_cell.length_c   1.000
_cell.angle_alpha   90.00
_cell.angle_beta   90.00
_cell.angle_gamma   90.00
#
_symmetry.space_group_name_H-M   'P 1'
#
loop_
_entity.id
_entity.type
_entity.pdbx_description
1 polymer ?
#
loop_
_entity_poly.entity_id
_entity_poly.type
_entity_poly.pdbx_seq_one_letter_code
_entity_poly.pdbx_strand_id
1 'polypeptide(L)'
;MDMQKETPFSEVETANSKQLAVLKANFPQCFDKNGAFIQEKLLEIVKSSDVELSKESYSLNWLGKSYARLLANLPPKTLLTEDKDHNQREENKNSQNLLIKGDNLEVLKHM
;
A
#
# COMPACT_ATOMS: atom_id res chain seq x y z
N MET A 1 31.32 3.59 9.08
CA MET A 1 29.89 3.21 9.06
C MET A 1 29.19 4.31 8.31
N ASP A 2 28.84 4.07 7.05
CA ASP A 2 28.05 5.02 6.28
C ASP A 2 26.61 4.99 6.81
N MET A 3 26.22 6.06 7.51
CA MET A 3 24.81 6.27 7.87
C MET A 3 24.05 6.57 6.58
N GLN A 4 23.23 5.62 6.13
CA GLN A 4 22.22 5.89 5.12
C GLN A 4 21.26 6.95 5.66
N LYS A 5 21.22 8.11 5.01
CA LYS A 5 20.25 9.17 5.33
C LYS A 5 18.92 8.77 4.71
N GLU A 6 17.95 8.42 5.56
CA GLU A 6 16.57 8.21 5.13
C GLU A 6 15.75 9.49 5.39
N THR A 7 14.88 9.84 4.43
CA THR A 7 13.86 10.86 4.62
C THR A 7 12.52 10.14 4.66
N PRO A 8 11.84 10.02 5.81
CA PRO A 8 10.61 9.26 5.92
C PRO A 8 9.51 9.88 5.05
N PHE A 9 8.70 9.04 4.42
CA PHE A 9 7.53 9.43 3.62
C PHE A 9 7.82 10.32 2.39
N SER A 10 9.05 10.34 1.87
CA SER A 10 9.42 11.13 0.68
C SER A 10 9.05 10.48 -0.65
N GLU A 11 8.47 9.27 -0.63
CA GLU A 11 8.20 8.47 -1.83
C GLU A 11 7.06 9.07 -2.66
N VAL A 12 7.29 9.19 -3.97
CA VAL A 12 6.28 9.63 -4.94
C VAL A 12 5.51 8.42 -5.45
N GLU A 13 4.25 8.32 -5.04
CA GLU A 13 3.38 7.21 -5.40
C GLU A 13 2.32 7.61 -6.44
N THR A 14 1.94 6.65 -7.29
CA THR A 14 0.84 6.79 -8.26
C THR A 14 -0.31 5.85 -7.89
N ALA A 15 -1.38 5.85 -8.68
CA ALA A 15 -2.52 4.95 -8.47
C ALA A 15 -2.20 3.45 -8.64
N ASN A 16 -1.02 3.09 -9.16
CA ASN A 16 -0.62 1.70 -9.41
C ASN A 16 0.86 1.36 -9.13
N SER A 17 1.64 2.30 -8.61
CA SER A 17 3.09 2.17 -8.39
C SER A 17 3.46 0.99 -7.48
N LYS A 18 2.83 0.90 -6.29
CA LYS A 18 3.05 -0.22 -5.34
C LYS A 18 2.67 -1.57 -5.95
N GLN A 19 1.55 -1.62 -6.67
CA GLN A 19 1.07 -2.84 -7.34
C GLN A 19 2.03 -3.30 -8.43
N LEU A 20 2.56 -2.36 -9.24
CA LEU A 20 3.57 -2.67 -10.25
C LEU A 20 4.90 -3.10 -9.63
N ALA A 21 5.31 -2.51 -8.51
CA ALA A 21 6.52 -2.92 -7.80
C ALA A 21 6.41 -4.37 -7.30
N VAL A 22 5.27 -4.74 -6.71
CA VAL A 22 4.99 -6.13 -6.30
C VAL A 22 5.05 -7.09 -7.48
N LEU A 23 4.45 -6.73 -8.63
CA LEU A 23 4.51 -7.57 -9.83
C LEU A 23 5.94 -7.76 -10.33
N LYS A 24 6.76 -6.69 -10.37
CA LYS A 24 8.16 -6.79 -10.80
C LYS A 24 9.03 -7.59 -9.83
N ALA A 25 8.79 -7.44 -8.53
CA ALA A 25 9.55 -8.15 -7.49
C ALA A 25 9.26 -9.67 -7.48
N ASN A 26 7.99 -10.06 -7.70
CA ASN A 26 7.56 -11.45 -7.60
C ASN A 26 7.50 -12.19 -8.94
N PHE A 27 7.28 -11.47 -10.04
CA PHE A 27 7.17 -12.04 -11.39
C PHE A 27 8.07 -11.31 -12.40
N PRO A 28 9.39 -11.21 -12.14
CA PRO A 28 10.32 -10.49 -13.02
C PRO A 28 10.33 -11.03 -14.45
N GLN A 29 10.09 -12.34 -14.64
CA GLN A 29 10.01 -12.99 -15.94
C GLN A 29 8.92 -12.41 -16.84
N CYS A 30 7.86 -11.83 -16.27
CA CYS A 30 6.74 -11.22 -16.98
C CYS A 30 7.07 -9.80 -17.49
N PHE A 31 8.32 -9.35 -17.38
CA PHE A 31 8.77 -8.07 -17.91
C PHE A 31 9.93 -8.27 -18.89
N ASP A 32 9.96 -7.47 -19.96
CA ASP A 32 11.05 -7.49 -20.93
C ASP A 32 12.26 -6.65 -20.43
N LYS A 33 13.33 -6.62 -21.23
CA LYS A 33 14.54 -5.83 -20.96
C LYS A 33 14.30 -4.32 -20.86
N ASN A 34 13.19 -3.83 -21.42
CA ASN A 34 12.80 -2.42 -21.38
C ASN A 34 11.80 -2.14 -20.25
N GLY A 35 11.40 -3.16 -19.48
CA GLY A 35 10.43 -3.08 -18.38
C GLY A 35 8.97 -3.10 -18.82
N ALA A 36 8.66 -3.45 -20.07
CA ALA A 36 7.31 -3.64 -20.57
C ALA A 36 6.75 -5.00 -20.14
N PHE A 37 5.45 -5.07 -19.85
CA PHE A 37 4.79 -6.28 -19.37
C PHE A 37 4.48 -7.27 -20.51
N ILE A 38 4.78 -8.55 -20.30
CA ILE A 38 4.57 -9.66 -21.23
C ILE A 38 3.39 -10.49 -20.72
N GLN A 39 2.21 -10.29 -21.31
CA GLN A 39 0.96 -10.89 -20.85
C GLN A 39 0.97 -12.42 -20.91
N GLU A 40 1.56 -12.99 -21.96
CA GLU A 40 1.59 -14.44 -22.21
C GLU A 40 2.27 -15.19 -21.07
N LYS A 41 3.36 -14.64 -20.54
CA LYS A 41 4.11 -15.27 -19.45
C LYS A 41 3.32 -15.33 -18.14
N LEU A 42 2.53 -14.30 -17.82
CA LEU A 42 1.67 -14.38 -16.65
C LEU A 42 0.54 -15.39 -16.85
N LEU A 43 -0.03 -15.45 -18.06
CA LEU A 43 -1.04 -16.45 -18.40
C LEU A 43 -0.51 -17.88 -18.33
N GLU A 44 0.73 -18.13 -18.76
CA GLU A 44 1.40 -19.44 -18.63
C GLU A 44 1.51 -19.88 -17.16
N ILE A 45 1.90 -18.98 -16.26
CA ILE A 45 2.01 -19.25 -14.81
C ILE A 45 0.65 -19.59 -14.18
N VAL A 46 -0.39 -18.83 -14.56
CA VAL A 46 -1.75 -19.07 -14.04
C VAL A 46 -2.27 -20.42 -14.55
N LYS A 47 -2.08 -20.72 -15.84
CA LYS A 47 -2.51 -21.98 -16.46
C LYS A 47 -1.77 -23.19 -15.94
N SER A 48 -0.49 -23.08 -15.60
CA SER A 48 0.27 -24.20 -15.02
C SER A 48 -0.21 -24.62 -13.63
N SER A 49 -1.09 -23.83 -13.01
CA SER A 49 -1.60 -24.05 -11.66
C SER A 49 -3.05 -24.55 -11.64
N ASP A 50 -3.59 -25.00 -12.78
CA ASP A 50 -4.99 -25.44 -12.97
C ASP A 50 -6.05 -24.41 -12.49
N VAL A 51 -5.71 -23.13 -12.56
CA VAL A 51 -6.61 -22.04 -12.19
C VAL A 51 -7.57 -21.75 -13.35
N GLU A 52 -8.88 -21.82 -13.11
CA GLU A 52 -9.89 -21.46 -14.10
C GLU A 52 -9.87 -19.95 -14.41
N LEU A 53 -9.98 -19.61 -15.71
CA LEU A 53 -10.05 -18.23 -16.15
C LEU A 53 -11.50 -17.74 -16.15
N SER A 54 -11.79 -16.73 -15.32
CA SER A 54 -13.11 -16.09 -15.30
C SER A 54 -13.38 -15.31 -16.59
N LYS A 55 -14.64 -15.37 -17.06
CA LYS A 55 -15.17 -14.52 -18.14
C LYS A 55 -15.84 -13.25 -17.61
N GLU A 56 -15.87 -13.07 -16.29
CA GLU A 56 -16.46 -11.90 -15.64
C GLU A 56 -15.69 -10.63 -16.03
N SER A 57 -16.43 -9.61 -16.46
CA SER A 57 -15.88 -8.33 -16.93
C SER A 57 -16.63 -7.12 -16.36
N TYR A 58 -17.56 -7.34 -15.44
CA TYR A 58 -18.31 -6.25 -14.85
C TYR A 58 -17.45 -5.44 -13.87
N SER A 59 -17.54 -4.12 -13.96
CA SER A 59 -16.94 -3.24 -12.97
C SER A 59 -17.80 -2.01 -12.74
N LEU A 60 -17.95 -1.61 -11.47
CA LEU A 60 -18.56 -0.32 -11.13
C LEU A 60 -17.53 0.78 -11.36
N ASN A 61 -17.85 1.74 -12.22
CA ASN A 61 -17.04 2.92 -12.45
C ASN A 61 -17.75 4.15 -11.89
N TRP A 62 -16.99 4.98 -11.18
CA TRP A 62 -17.47 6.22 -10.58
C TRP A 62 -16.44 7.32 -10.73
N LEU A 63 -16.88 8.56 -10.72
CA LEU A 63 -16.01 9.73 -10.74
C LEU A 63 -15.13 9.73 -9.48
N GLY A 64 -13.82 9.80 -9.65
CA GLY A 64 -12.85 9.79 -8.54
C GLY A 64 -12.26 8.41 -8.19
N LYS A 65 -12.61 7.34 -8.90
CA LYS A 65 -12.06 5.98 -8.67
C LYS A 65 -10.53 5.91 -8.73
N SER A 66 -9.91 6.58 -9.70
CA SER A 66 -8.44 6.66 -9.82
C SER A 66 -7.81 7.47 -8.69
N TYR A 67 -8.48 8.53 -8.24
CA TYR A 67 -8.01 9.36 -7.13
C TYR A 67 -8.06 8.61 -5.81
N ALA A 68 -9.12 7.82 -5.56
CA ALA A 68 -9.18 6.96 -4.37
C ALA A 68 -8.04 5.94 -4.33
N ARG A 69 -7.68 5.34 -5.48
CA ARG A 69 -6.50 4.45 -5.59
C ARG A 69 -5.19 5.17 -5.30
N LEU A 70 -5.04 6.40 -5.79
CA LEU A 70 -3.88 7.23 -5.47
C LEU A 70 -3.78 7.50 -3.97
N LEU A 71 -4.86 7.94 -3.32
CA LEU A 71 -4.88 8.25 -1.89
C LEU A 71 -4.51 7.05 -1.01
N ALA A 72 -4.93 5.84 -1.41
CA ALA A 72 -4.57 4.61 -0.73
C ALA A 72 -3.08 4.26 -0.84
N ASN A 73 -2.44 4.60 -1.96
CA ASN A 73 -1.01 4.33 -2.16
C ASN A 73 -0.11 5.40 -1.53
N LEU A 74 -0.54 6.67 -1.50
CA LEU A 74 0.25 7.79 -0.98
C LEU A 74 0.69 7.56 0.48
N PRO A 75 1.94 7.89 0.83
CA PRO A 75 2.41 7.81 2.21
C PRO A 75 1.64 8.77 3.13
N PRO A 76 1.69 8.59 4.46
CA PRO A 76 1.16 9.56 5.40
C PRO A 76 1.80 10.94 5.19
N LYS A 77 1.00 11.99 5.36
CA LYS A 77 1.44 13.40 5.32
C LYS A 77 1.55 14.03 6.70
N THR A 78 1.20 13.26 7.73
CA THR A 78 1.06 13.69 9.11
C THR A 78 2.07 12.97 10.00
N LEU A 79 2.21 13.40 11.25
CA LEU A 79 3.03 12.74 12.27
C LEU A 79 2.14 12.27 13.42
N LEU A 80 2.57 11.24 14.14
CA LEU A 80 1.89 10.74 15.33
C LEU A 80 2.52 11.33 16.60
N THR A 81 1.69 11.75 17.55
CA THR A 81 2.12 12.21 18.87
C THR A 81 1.22 11.62 19.95
N GLU A 82 1.78 11.42 21.13
CA GLU A 82 1.05 10.94 22.30
C GLU A 82 0.42 12.09 23.09
N ASP A 83 -0.73 11.82 23.72
CA ASP A 83 -1.24 12.60 24.84
C ASP A 83 -0.66 12.05 26.14
N LYS A 84 0.51 12.57 26.52
CA LYS A 84 1.26 12.07 27.68
C LYS A 84 0.49 12.25 28.99
N ASP A 85 -0.24 13.36 29.13
CA ASP A 85 -0.99 13.66 30.35
C ASP A 85 -2.15 12.67 30.55
N HIS A 86 -2.79 12.24 29.46
CA HIS A 86 -3.81 11.19 29.52
C HIS A 86 -3.19 9.80 29.73
N ASN A 87 -2.12 9.49 29.00
CA ASN A 87 -1.50 8.16 28.99
C ASN A 87 -0.78 7.82 30.32
N GLN A 88 -0.30 8.82 31.05
CA GLN A 88 0.44 8.62 32.31
C GLN A 88 -0.46 8.40 33.53
N ARG A 89 -1.79 8.55 33.42
CA ARG A 89 -2.71 8.27 34.53
C ARG A 89 -2.66 6.80 34.92
N GLU A 90 -2.78 6.51 36.22
CA GLU A 90 -2.65 5.14 36.75
C GLU A 90 -3.65 4.17 36.11
N GLU A 91 -4.87 4.63 35.82
CA GLU A 91 -5.90 3.83 35.14
C GLU A 91 -5.55 3.49 33.67
N ASN A 92 -4.70 4.28 33.01
CA ASN A 92 -4.43 4.19 31.58
C ASN A 92 -3.06 3.57 31.27
N LYS A 93 -2.09 3.72 32.17
CA LYS A 93 -0.68 3.38 31.97
C LYS A 93 -0.43 1.94 31.50
N ASN A 94 -1.25 0.99 31.96
CA ASN A 94 -1.14 -0.43 31.60
C ASN A 94 -2.28 -0.93 30.69
N SER A 95 -3.11 -0.02 30.18
CA SER A 95 -4.21 -0.37 29.27
C SER A 95 -3.66 -0.93 27.94
N GLN A 96 -4.38 -1.88 27.35
CA GLN A 96 -4.13 -2.39 25.99
C GLN A 96 -5.06 -1.75 24.95
N ASN A 97 -5.99 -0.90 25.39
CA ASN A 97 -6.93 -0.21 24.50
C ASN A 97 -6.33 1.12 24.02
N LEU A 98 -6.45 1.40 22.72
CA LEU A 98 -5.92 2.60 22.08
C LEU A 98 -7.05 3.46 21.53
N LEU A 99 -6.97 4.77 21.78
CA LEU A 99 -7.78 5.79 21.12
C LEU A 99 -6.86 6.75 20.39
N ILE A 100 -7.04 6.87 19.08
CA ILE A 100 -6.25 7.77 18.22
C ILE A 100 -7.20 8.80 17.63
N LYS A 101 -6.83 10.08 17.73
CA LYS A 101 -7.61 11.20 17.19
C LYS A 101 -7.00 11.68 15.87
N GLY A 102 -7.80 11.73 14.80
CA GLY A 102 -7.36 12.25 13.50
C GLY A 102 -8.25 11.80 12.35
N ASP A 103 -7.81 12.11 11.13
CA ASP A 103 -8.35 11.49 9.91
C ASP A 103 -8.03 9.99 9.91
N ASN A 104 -9.05 9.15 9.70
CA ASN A 104 -8.90 7.71 9.83
C ASN A 104 -7.98 7.09 8.76
N LEU A 105 -7.96 7.63 7.54
CA LEU A 105 -7.09 7.13 6.48
C LEU A 105 -5.63 7.43 6.80
N GLU A 106 -5.33 8.61 7.34
CA GLU A 106 -3.97 8.96 7.77
C GLU A 106 -3.53 8.14 8.99
N VAL A 107 -4.40 7.92 9.97
CA VAL A 107 -4.11 7.05 11.12
C VAL A 107 -3.79 5.63 10.65
N LEU A 108 -4.59 5.05 9.75
CA LEU A 108 -4.37 3.69 9.24
C LEU A 108 -3.05 3.56 8.46
N LYS A 109 -2.52 4.63 7.86
CA LYS A 109 -1.23 4.57 7.17
C LYS A 109 -0.03 4.58 8.11
N HIS A 110 -0.20 5.03 9.36
CA HIS A 110 0.84 5.00 10.40
C HIS A 110 0.88 3.67 11.17
N MET A 111 -0.17 2.85 11.05
CA MET A 111 -0.29 1.53 11.67
C MET A 111 0.39 0.46 10.82
#